data_AF-A0A4V3RY20-F1
#
_entry.id   AF-A0A4V3RY20-F1
#
_cell.length_a   1.000
_cell.length_b   1.000
_cell.length_c   1.000
_cell.angle_alpha   90.00
_cell.angle_beta   90.00
_cell.angle_gamma   90.00
#
_symmetry.space_group_name_H-M   'P 1'
#
loop_
_entity.id
_entity.type
_entity.pdbx_description
1 polymer ?
#
loop_
_entity_poly.entity_id
_entity_poly.type
_entity_poly.pdbx_seq_one_letter_code
_entity_poly.pdbx_strand_id
1 'polypeptide(L)'
;MGGLCSRGLADGGCVTVYKAEGYSAENPIMRVVTRAADGQEHEQLIDPAKVDPASATRTEIDALAAYLVDEKKLDSISALRIGAEAEKGTESFSTAFAEKKNFYAIAEEMIKMQYECHNLAGYASYQKILSAFDAFMDKG
;
A
#
# COMPACT_ATOMS: atom_id res chain seq x y z
N MET A 1 -0.35 15.45 -14.05
CA MET A 1 -1.08 14.37 -13.35
C MET A 1 -0.65 14.39 -11.89
N GLY A 2 -1.58 14.59 -10.94
CA GLY A 2 -1.26 14.50 -9.51
C GLY A 2 -1.14 13.03 -9.07
N GLY A 3 -0.16 12.71 -8.23
CA GLY A 3 -0.07 11.38 -7.61
C GLY A 3 -1.26 11.14 -6.67
N LEU A 4 -1.73 9.90 -6.60
CA LEU A 4 -2.79 9.48 -5.69
C LEU A 4 -2.27 9.30 -4.26
N CYS A 5 -1.06 8.76 -4.13
CA CYS A 5 -0.33 8.69 -2.87
C CYS A 5 1.17 8.79 -3.12
N SER A 6 1.91 9.28 -2.12
CA SER A 6 3.37 9.29 -2.12
C SER A 6 3.88 9.01 -0.73
N ARG A 7 4.98 8.25 -0.64
CA ARG A 7 5.61 7.87 0.63
C ARG A 7 7.13 7.90 0.51
N GLY A 8 7.82 8.36 1.55
CA GLY A 8 9.28 8.30 1.64
C GLY A 8 9.78 6.90 1.98
N LEU A 9 10.96 6.56 1.48
CA LEU A 9 11.72 5.36 1.83
C LEU A 9 12.85 5.73 2.81
N ALA A 10 13.37 4.75 3.54
CA ALA A 10 14.37 4.99 4.58
C ALA A 10 15.72 5.47 4.02
N ASP A 11 16.03 5.14 2.77
CA ASP A 11 17.23 5.56 2.07
C ASP A 11 17.11 6.95 1.40
N GLY A 12 16.02 7.68 1.69
CA GLY A 12 15.73 8.99 1.10
C GLY A 12 15.05 8.93 -0.26
N GLY A 13 14.74 7.74 -0.78
CA GLY A 13 13.89 7.56 -1.94
C GLY A 13 12.40 7.80 -1.65
N CYS A 14 11.55 7.55 -2.63
CA CYS A 14 10.11 7.56 -2.48
C CYS A 14 9.41 6.56 -3.40
N VAL A 15 8.16 6.24 -3.05
CA VAL A 15 7.20 5.57 -3.94
C VAL A 15 6.06 6.54 -4.20
N THR A 16 5.66 6.70 -5.46
CA THR A 16 4.48 7.49 -5.84
C THR A 16 3.59 6.68 -6.77
N VAL A 17 2.30 6.64 -6.45
CA VAL A 17 1.30 5.92 -7.24
C VAL A 17 0.45 6.90 -8.05
N TYR A 18 0.22 6.56 -9.31
CA TYR A 18 -0.62 7.30 -10.26
C TYR A 18 -1.64 6.36 -10.89
N LYS A 19 -2.72 6.93 -11.44
CA LYS A 19 -3.51 6.23 -12.45
C LYS A 19 -2.65 6.04 -13.70
N ALA A 20 -2.61 4.83 -14.25
CA ALA A 20 -1.95 4.60 -15.53
C ALA A 20 -2.70 5.28 -16.69
N GLU A 21 -2.05 5.38 -17.84
CA GLU A 21 -2.74 5.77 -19.07
C GLU A 21 -3.84 4.75 -19.41
N GLY A 22 -5.04 5.23 -19.76
CA GLY A 22 -6.18 4.34 -20.04
C GLY A 22 -6.84 3.74 -18.79
N TYR A 23 -6.56 4.25 -17.59
CA TYR A 23 -7.26 3.85 -16.37
C TYR A 23 -8.77 3.97 -16.51
N SER A 24 -9.50 2.91 -16.17
CA SER A 24 -10.96 2.88 -16.05
C SER A 24 -11.38 1.91 -14.93
N ALA A 25 -12.67 1.89 -14.59
CA ALA A 25 -13.18 0.91 -13.62
C ALA A 25 -13.00 -0.55 -14.08
N GLU A 26 -13.00 -0.79 -15.39
CA GLU A 26 -12.80 -2.11 -16.00
C GLU A 26 -11.30 -2.44 -16.19
N ASN A 27 -10.45 -1.42 -16.22
CA ASN A 27 -9.00 -1.55 -16.38
C ASN A 27 -8.28 -0.62 -15.37
N PRO A 28 -8.31 -0.93 -14.06
CA PRO A 28 -7.84 -0.02 -13.02
C PRO A 28 -6.33 -0.08 -12.80
N ILE A 29 -5.54 -0.18 -13.87
CA ILE A 29 -4.08 -0.30 -13.79
C ILE A 29 -3.47 0.95 -13.15
N MET A 30 -2.62 0.73 -12.16
CA MET A 30 -1.90 1.75 -11.44
C MET A 30 -0.46 1.83 -11.95
N ARG A 31 0.05 3.05 -12.16
CA ARG A 31 1.46 3.28 -12.45
C ARG A 31 2.16 3.65 -11.16
N VAL A 32 3.10 2.82 -10.73
CA VAL A 32 3.89 3.03 -9.52
C VAL A 32 5.30 3.40 -9.93
N VAL A 33 5.77 4.56 -9.45
CA VAL A 33 7.13 5.04 -9.67
C VAL A 33 7.86 5.04 -8.34
N THR A 34 8.88 4.21 -8.23
CA THR A 34 9.83 4.23 -7.12
C THR A 34 11.04 5.05 -7.56
N ARG A 35 11.43 6.05 -6.79
CA ARG A 35 12.58 6.92 -7.08
C ARG A 35 13.59 6.83 -5.96
N ALA A 36 14.85 6.58 -6.28
CA ALA A 36 15.96 6.59 -5.32
C ALA A 36 16.38 8.04 -4.98
N ALA A 37 17.14 8.21 -3.91
CA ALA A 37 17.62 9.53 -3.49
C ALA A 37 18.51 10.22 -4.55
N ASP A 38 19.21 9.46 -5.38
CA ASP A 38 20.05 9.97 -6.48
C ASP A 38 19.26 10.29 -7.77
N GLY A 39 17.94 10.04 -7.76
CA GLY A 39 17.06 10.29 -8.90
C GLY A 39 16.85 9.09 -9.83
N GLN A 40 17.48 7.93 -9.58
CA GLN A 40 17.16 6.71 -10.32
C GLN A 40 15.68 6.35 -10.15
N GLU A 41 15.00 5.95 -11.23
CA GLU A 41 13.60 5.53 -11.19
C GLU A 41 13.42 4.06 -11.57
N HIS A 42 12.43 3.43 -10.95
CA HIS A 42 11.88 2.14 -11.32
C HIS A 42 10.36 2.28 -11.44
N GLU A 43 9.82 1.96 -12.61
CA GLU A 43 8.39 2.05 -12.88
C GLU A 43 7.76 0.66 -13.01
N GLN A 44 6.58 0.49 -12.43
CA GLN A 44 5.76 -0.72 -12.54
C GLN A 44 4.32 -0.35 -12.92
N LEU A 45 3.72 -1.13 -13.82
CA LEU A 45 2.28 -1.14 -14.04
C LEU A 45 1.68 -2.29 -13.24
N ILE A 46 0.80 -1.96 -12.29
CA ILE A 46 0.24 -2.92 -11.34
C ILE A 46 -1.26 -2.97 -11.53
N ASP A 47 -1.77 -4.17 -11.75
CA ASP A 47 -3.20 -4.45 -11.72
C ASP A 47 -3.61 -4.71 -10.26
N PRO A 48 -4.31 -3.77 -9.60
CA PRO A 48 -4.66 -3.94 -8.20
C PRO A 48 -5.55 -5.17 -7.99
N ALA A 49 -6.34 -5.59 -8.99
CA ALA A 49 -7.21 -6.77 -8.93
C ALA A 49 -6.44 -8.09 -8.76
N LYS A 50 -5.13 -8.11 -9.07
CA LYS A 50 -4.27 -9.29 -8.98
C LYS A 50 -3.33 -9.27 -7.76
N VAL A 51 -3.37 -8.21 -6.95
CA VAL A 51 -2.52 -8.09 -5.78
C VAL A 51 -3.08 -8.98 -4.67
N ASP A 52 -2.26 -9.91 -4.17
CA ASP A 52 -2.55 -10.72 -2.99
C ASP A 52 -1.92 -10.05 -1.75
N PRO A 53 -2.71 -9.46 -0.82
CA PRO A 53 -2.18 -8.81 0.37
C PRO A 53 -1.38 -9.75 1.30
N ALA A 54 -1.55 -11.06 1.18
CA ALA A 54 -0.77 -12.04 1.93
C ALA A 54 0.61 -12.33 1.31
N SER A 55 0.85 -11.89 0.07
CA SER A 55 2.11 -12.11 -0.65
C SER A 55 2.35 -11.01 -1.71
N ALA A 56 2.55 -9.79 -1.23
CA ALA A 56 2.74 -8.63 -2.09
C ALA A 56 4.05 -7.91 -1.82
N THR A 57 4.61 -7.27 -2.84
CA THR A 57 5.67 -6.28 -2.66
C THR A 57 5.10 -5.01 -2.04
N ARG A 58 5.99 -4.12 -1.61
CA ARG A 58 5.55 -2.84 -1.09
C ARG A 58 4.85 -1.98 -2.15
N THR A 59 5.39 -1.96 -3.38
CA THR A 59 4.77 -1.24 -4.50
C THR A 59 3.41 -1.81 -4.91
N GLU A 60 3.25 -3.14 -4.86
CA GLU A 60 1.96 -3.82 -5.11
C GLU A 60 0.90 -3.38 -4.09
N ILE A 61 1.27 -3.31 -2.81
CA ILE A 61 0.36 -2.86 -1.76
C ILE A 61 0.04 -1.37 -1.81
N ASP A 62 1.02 -0.52 -2.10
CA ASP A 62 0.77 0.92 -2.26
C ASP A 62 -0.20 1.17 -3.43
N ALA A 63 -0.11 0.38 -4.51
CA ALA A 63 -1.06 0.41 -5.63
C ALA A 63 -2.48 -0.05 -5.21
N LEU A 64 -2.60 -1.17 -4.51
CA LEU A 64 -3.87 -1.67 -4.01
C LEU A 64 -4.54 -0.66 -3.06
N ALA A 65 -3.78 -0.08 -2.13
CA ALA A 65 -4.28 0.92 -1.19
C ALA A 65 -4.80 2.17 -1.91
N ALA A 66 -4.05 2.68 -2.90
CA ALA A 66 -4.49 3.81 -3.71
C ALA A 66 -5.76 3.49 -4.53
N TYR A 67 -5.88 2.27 -5.06
CA TYR A 67 -7.07 1.81 -5.76
C TYR A 67 -8.29 1.75 -4.83
N LEU A 68 -8.14 1.17 -3.63
CA LEU A 68 -9.23 1.09 -2.64
C LEU A 68 -9.70 2.48 -2.18
N VAL A 69 -8.79 3.46 -2.10
CA VAL A 69 -9.14 4.86 -1.81
C VAL A 69 -9.92 5.49 -2.98
N ASP A 70 -9.48 5.29 -4.22
CA ASP A 70 -10.17 5.82 -5.40
C ASP A 70 -11.59 5.26 -5.52
N GLU A 71 -11.75 3.97 -5.18
CA GLU A 71 -13.03 3.26 -5.10
C GLU A 71 -13.86 3.58 -3.86
N LYS A 72 -13.38 4.47 -2.97
CA LYS A 72 -14.01 4.86 -1.70
C LYS A 72 -14.27 3.68 -0.75
N LYS A 73 -13.50 2.60 -0.87
CA LYS A 73 -13.55 1.41 -0.02
C LYS A 73 -12.60 1.52 1.19
N LEU A 74 -11.65 2.45 1.13
CA LEU A 74 -10.72 2.75 2.22
C LEU A 74 -10.50 4.27 2.31
N ASP A 75 -10.36 4.83 3.52
CA ASP A 75 -9.99 6.24 3.66
C ASP A 75 -8.47 6.45 3.54
N SER A 76 -8.07 7.63 3.08
CA SER A 76 -6.65 7.93 2.81
C SER A 76 -5.76 7.85 4.06
N ILE A 77 -6.30 8.11 5.26
CA ILE A 77 -5.54 8.02 6.52
C ILE A 77 -5.21 6.56 6.81
N SER A 78 -6.18 5.66 6.64
CA SER A 78 -6.00 4.23 6.80
C SER A 78 -5.07 3.67 5.72
N ALA A 79 -5.19 4.13 4.47
CA ALA A 79 -4.28 3.73 3.39
C ALA A 79 -2.80 4.07 3.67
N LEU A 80 -2.51 5.22 4.31
CA LEU A 80 -1.15 5.58 4.73
C LEU A 80 -0.58 4.62 5.79
N ARG A 81 -1.45 3.95 6.57
CA ARG A 81 -1.04 3.01 7.63
C ARG A 81 -0.80 1.59 7.14
N ILE A 82 -1.29 1.22 5.96
CA ILE A 82 -1.15 -0.13 5.39
C ILE A 82 0.29 -0.65 5.36
N GLY A 83 1.28 0.24 5.33
CA GLY A 83 2.65 -0.17 5.55
C GLY A 83 3.45 0.74 6.49
N ALA A 84 2.78 1.38 7.46
CA ALA A 84 3.45 2.10 8.53
C ALA A 84 4.12 1.15 9.54
N GLU A 85 3.78 -0.14 9.56
CA GLU A 85 4.48 -1.14 10.38
C GLU A 85 5.53 -1.98 9.62
N ALA A 86 5.52 -1.93 8.27
CA ALA A 86 6.64 -2.43 7.49
C ALA A 86 7.93 -1.61 7.72
N GLU A 87 7.81 -0.49 8.44
CA GLU A 87 8.85 0.45 8.80
C GLU A 87 9.50 0.08 10.15
N LYS A 88 10.39 -0.92 10.12
CA LYS A 88 11.61 -0.85 10.95
C LYS A 88 12.59 0.22 10.43
N GLY A 89 12.15 1.11 9.53
CA GLY A 89 13.02 2.00 8.75
C GLY A 89 13.96 1.25 7.82
N THR A 90 13.57 0.06 7.33
CA THR A 90 14.46 -0.80 6.52
C THR A 90 14.07 -0.84 5.04
N GLU A 91 12.90 -0.32 4.65
CA GLU A 91 12.51 -0.28 3.25
C GLU A 91 13.33 0.77 2.50
N SER A 92 13.97 0.32 1.42
CA SER A 92 14.84 1.09 0.53
C SER A 92 14.26 1.05 -0.87
N PHE A 93 14.86 1.80 -1.79
CA PHE A 93 14.55 1.75 -3.22
C PHE A 93 14.48 0.31 -3.72
N SER A 94 15.53 -0.49 -3.50
CA SER A 94 15.63 -1.85 -4.05
C SER A 94 14.67 -2.85 -3.42
N THR A 95 14.34 -2.72 -2.13
CA THR A 95 13.46 -3.67 -1.44
C THR A 95 11.99 -3.39 -1.71
N ALA A 96 11.61 -2.13 -1.99
CA ALA A 96 10.22 -1.73 -2.20
C ALA A 96 9.50 -2.51 -3.32
N PHE A 97 10.21 -2.89 -4.37
CA PHE A 97 9.66 -3.63 -5.51
C PHE A 97 10.15 -5.07 -5.62
N ALA A 98 11.07 -5.52 -4.76
CA ALA A 98 11.66 -6.85 -4.83
C ALA A 98 11.16 -7.80 -3.74
N GLU A 99 10.93 -7.30 -2.52
CA GLU A 99 10.61 -8.15 -1.37
C GLU A 99 9.11 -8.28 -1.16
N LYS A 100 8.62 -9.54 -1.14
CA LYS A 100 7.23 -9.84 -0.81
C LYS A 100 7.04 -10.03 0.70
N LYS A 101 5.94 -9.51 1.22
CA LYS A 101 5.54 -9.58 2.63
C LYS A 101 4.06 -9.96 2.73
N ASN A 102 3.69 -10.47 3.90
CA ASN A 102 2.29 -10.72 4.24
C ASN A 102 1.72 -9.50 4.96
N PHE A 103 1.21 -8.53 4.20
CA PHE A 103 0.63 -7.30 4.73
C PHE A 103 -0.71 -7.52 5.43
N TYR A 104 -1.42 -8.59 5.08
CA TYR A 104 -2.60 -9.03 5.80
C TYR A 104 -2.27 -9.41 7.26
N ALA A 105 -1.29 -10.29 7.46
CA ALA A 105 -0.84 -10.69 8.79
C ALA A 105 -0.25 -9.51 9.59
N ILE A 106 0.46 -8.60 8.92
CA ILE A 106 0.95 -7.35 9.55
C ILE A 106 -0.24 -6.51 10.07
N ALA A 107 -1.31 -6.36 9.29
CA ALA A 107 -2.49 -5.64 9.75
C ALA A 107 -3.15 -6.31 10.98
N GLU A 108 -3.20 -7.65 11.03
CA GLU A 108 -3.69 -8.39 12.21
C GLU A 108 -2.83 -8.19 13.45
N GLU A 109 -1.50 -8.22 13.30
CA GLU A 109 -0.54 -7.94 14.38
C GLU A 109 -0.74 -6.50 14.90
N MET A 110 -0.89 -5.57 13.97
CA MET A 110 -1.13 -4.16 14.29
C MET A 110 -2.42 -3.93 15.07
N ILE A 111 -3.52 -4.58 14.71
CA ILE A 111 -4.77 -4.47 15.46
C ILE A 111 -4.52 -4.84 16.93
N LYS A 112 -3.80 -5.93 17.20
CA LYS A 112 -3.48 -6.38 18.56
C LYS A 112 -2.61 -5.36 19.27
N MET A 113 -1.50 -4.93 18.66
CA MET A 113 -0.57 -3.97 19.25
C MET A 113 -1.26 -2.63 19.58
N GLN A 114 -2.02 -2.07 18.64
CA GLN A 114 -2.70 -0.80 18.85
C GLN A 114 -3.76 -0.89 19.96
N TYR A 115 -4.43 -2.05 20.11
CA TYR A 115 -5.34 -2.30 21.22
C TYR A 115 -4.61 -2.35 22.57
N GLU A 116 -3.52 -3.11 22.65
CA GLU A 116 -2.69 -3.26 23.85
C GLU A 116 -2.07 -1.93 24.31
N CYS A 117 -1.67 -1.08 23.38
CA CYS A 117 -1.18 0.28 23.67
C CYS A 117 -2.29 1.30 23.96
N HIS A 118 -3.56 0.88 24.04
CA HIS A 118 -4.72 1.76 24.21
C HIS A 118 -4.86 2.85 23.13
N ASN A 119 -4.31 2.62 21.92
CA ASN A 119 -4.44 3.50 20.78
C ASN A 119 -5.66 3.11 19.92
N LEU A 120 -6.84 3.55 20.34
CA LEU A 120 -8.10 3.22 19.67
C LEU A 120 -8.19 3.76 18.22
N ALA A 121 -7.53 4.90 17.93
CA ALA A 121 -7.50 5.45 16.57
C ALA A 121 -6.66 4.58 15.63
N GLY A 122 -5.51 4.08 16.10
CA GLY A 122 -4.69 3.11 15.39
C GLY A 122 -5.46 1.81 15.15
N TYR A 123 -6.06 1.26 16.22
CA TYR A 123 -6.89 0.06 16.16
C TYR A 123 -7.98 0.16 15.09
N ALA A 124 -8.79 1.22 15.13
CA ALA A 124 -9.87 1.43 14.16
C ALA A 124 -9.35 1.57 12.72
N SER A 125 -8.17 2.17 12.53
CA SER A 125 -7.57 2.30 11.20
C SER A 125 -7.17 0.93 10.64
N TYR A 126 -6.52 0.08 11.44
CA TYR A 126 -6.13 -1.26 11.00
C TYR A 126 -7.32 -2.21 10.83
N GLN A 127 -8.39 -2.05 11.60
CA GLN A 127 -9.63 -2.77 11.34
C GLN A 127 -10.23 -2.43 9.96
N LYS A 128 -10.22 -1.16 9.57
CA LYS A 128 -10.69 -0.75 8.23
C LYS A 128 -9.83 -1.33 7.12
N ILE A 129 -8.51 -1.38 7.33
CA ILE A 129 -7.57 -2.02 6.39
C ILE A 129 -7.93 -3.49 6.21
N LEU A 130 -8.03 -4.24 7.31
CA LEU A 130 -8.32 -5.68 7.26
C LEU A 130 -9.68 -5.93 6.58
N SER A 131 -10.70 -5.17 6.97
CA SER A 131 -12.04 -5.27 6.36
C SER A 131 -12.02 -4.97 4.85
N ALA A 132 -11.17 -4.04 4.41
CA ALA A 132 -11.02 -3.73 2.99
C ALA A 132 -10.26 -4.83 2.24
N PHE A 133 -9.28 -5.47 2.86
CA PHE A 133 -8.61 -6.65 2.30
C PHE A 133 -9.55 -7.85 2.20
N ASP A 134 -10.33 -8.15 3.25
CA ASP A 134 -11.33 -9.22 3.24
C ASP A 134 -12.33 -9.04 2.10
N ALA A 135 -12.97 -7.86 2.04
CA ALA A 135 -13.94 -7.54 1.00
C ALA A 135 -13.35 -7.50 -0.42
N PHE A 136 -12.03 -7.35 -0.54
CA PHE A 136 -11.31 -7.37 -1.80
C PHE A 136 -10.99 -8.82 -2.22
N MET A 137 -10.51 -9.66 -1.31
CA MET A 137 -10.22 -11.07 -1.56
C MET A 137 -11.48 -11.91 -1.81
N ASP A 138 -12.60 -11.58 -1.16
CA ASP A 138 -13.89 -12.25 -1.36
C ASP A 138 -14.53 -11.99 -2.74
N LYS A 139 -13.98 -11.04 -3.51
CA LYS A 139 -14.45 -10.69 -4.87
C LYS A 139 -13.65 -11.35 -5.98
N GLY A 140 -12.62 -12.15 -5.63
CA GLY A 140 -11.75 -12.88 -6.56
C GLY A 140 -12.33 -14.19 -7.06
#